data_AF-H5SMI4-F1
#
_entry.id   AF-H5SMI4-F1
#
_cell.length_a   1.000
_cell.length_b   1.000
_cell.length_c   1.000
_cell.angle_alpha   90.00
_cell.angle_beta   90.00
_cell.angle_gamma   90.00
#
_symmetry.space_group_name_H-M   'P 1'
#
loop_
_entity.id
_entity.type
_entity.pdbx_description
1 polymer ?
#
loop_
_entity_poly.entity_id
_entity_poly.type
_entity_poly.pdbx_seq_one_letter_code
_entity_poly.pdbx_strand_id
1 'polypeptide(L)'
;MPYIAQHDRRPLDPLIDQLAQQIVAQAKAQNYDAAFAGLLNYTCTRLALQVIKLQFGTLRYWLLATVTGVFKNIADEFYRRLGAPYEDRQIEKSGDVDLYDEFSRDLKK
;
A
#
# COMPACT_ATOMS: atom_id res chain seq x y z
N MET A 1 2.71 3.23 9.30
CA MET A 1 1.48 2.69 9.93
C MET A 1 1.51 2.93 11.44
N PRO A 2 0.43 3.44 12.07
CA PRO A 2 0.45 3.87 13.48
C PRO A 2 0.47 2.71 14.49
N TYR A 3 0.28 1.46 14.05
CA TYR A 3 0.11 0.28 14.91
C TYR A 3 1.39 -0.54 15.16
N ILE A 4 2.53 -0.16 14.57
CA ILE A 4 3.85 -0.77 14.84
C ILE A 4 4.73 0.23 15.60
N ALA A 5 5.31 -0.18 16.73
CA ALA A 5 6.13 0.72 17.54
C ALA A 5 7.41 1.11 16.80
N GLN A 6 7.98 2.28 17.10
CA GLN A 6 9.17 2.77 16.40
C GLN A 6 10.38 1.85 16.58
N HIS A 7 10.54 1.24 17.75
CA HIS A 7 11.66 0.34 18.01
C HIS A 7 11.59 -0.95 17.17
N ASP A 8 10.38 -1.44 16.87
CA ASP A 8 10.19 -2.62 16.00
C ASP A 8 10.48 -2.32 14.52
N ARG A 9 10.37 -1.06 14.10
CA ARG A 9 10.65 -0.63 12.71
C ARG A 9 12.14 -0.54 12.45
N ARG A 10 12.91 0.00 13.40
CA ARG A 10 14.36 0.25 13.27
C ARG A 10 15.17 -0.91 12.71
N PRO A 11 15.01 -2.18 13.14
CA PRO A 11 15.76 -3.29 12.54
C PRO A 11 15.29 -3.65 11.12
N LEU A 12 14.06 -3.29 10.74
CA LEU A 12 13.47 -3.58 9.44
C LEU A 12 13.81 -2.52 8.40
N ASP A 13 13.84 -1.24 8.79
CA ASP A 13 13.98 -0.11 7.87
C ASP A 13 15.21 -0.24 6.94
N PRO A 14 16.44 -0.55 7.42
CA PRO A 14 17.59 -0.69 6.52
C PRO A 14 17.45 -1.83 5.51
N LEU A 15 16.77 -2.92 5.88
CA LEU A 15 16.53 -4.06 4.99
C LEU A 15 15.48 -3.71 3.93
N ILE A 16 14.45 -2.96 4.33
CA ILE A 16 13.42 -2.44 3.42
C ILE A 16 14.05 -1.47 2.43
N ASP A 17 14.91 -0.55 2.88
CA ASP A 17 15.60 0.40 2.02
C ASP A 17 16.49 -0.29 0.99
N GLN A 18 17.26 -1.30 1.41
CA GLN A 18 18.08 -2.10 0.51
C GLN A 18 17.23 -2.84 -0.53
N LEU A 19 16.13 -3.47 -0.11
CA LEU A 19 15.24 -4.17 -1.03
C LEU A 19 14.56 -3.22 -2.02
N ALA A 20 14.16 -2.03 -1.57
CA ALA A 20 13.60 -0.98 -2.43
C ALA A 20 14.62 -0.53 -3.49
N GLN A 21 15.88 -0.31 -3.11
CA GLN A 21 16.96 0.02 -4.06
C GLN A 21 17.13 -1.07 -5.12
N GLN A 22 17.07 -2.35 -4.72
CA GLN A 22 17.14 -3.47 -5.67
C GLN A 22 15.96 -3.49 -6.64
N ILE A 23 14.72 -3.30 -6.15
CA ILE A 23 13.53 -3.21 -7.01
C ILE A 23 13.71 -2.09 -8.05
N VAL A 24 14.16 -0.91 -7.62
CA VAL A 24 14.35 0.24 -8.53
C VAL A 24 15.45 -0.03 -9.55
N ALA A 25 16.57 -0.63 -9.14
CA ALA A 25 17.66 -0.98 -10.06
C ALA A 25 17.19 -1.96 -11.13
N GLN A 26 16.43 -2.99 -10.73
CA GLN A 26 15.86 -3.97 -11.66
C GLN A 26 14.79 -3.37 -12.57
N ALA A 27 13.92 -2.50 -12.05
CA ALA A 27 12.90 -1.82 -12.84
C ALA A 27 13.53 -0.94 -13.95
N LYS A 28 14.57 -0.18 -13.61
CA LYS A 28 15.30 0.66 -14.57
C LYS A 28 15.94 -0.14 -15.71
N ALA A 29 16.39 -1.36 -15.44
CA ALA A 29 16.96 -2.22 -16.46
C ALA A 29 15.93 -2.73 -17.49
N GLN A 30 14.62 -2.68 -17.18
CA GLN A 30 13.55 -3.18 -18.05
C GLN A 30 13.02 -2.14 -19.05
N ASN A 31 13.53 -0.91 -19.06
CA ASN A 31 13.15 0.17 -20.00
C ASN A 31 11.62 0.37 -20.15
N TYR A 32 10.87 0.19 -19.06
CA TYR A 32 9.42 0.35 -19.01
C TYR A 32 9.00 1.02 -17.70
N ASP A 33 8.28 2.15 -17.78
CA ASP A 33 7.99 2.99 -16.62
C ASP A 33 7.20 2.28 -15.52
N ALA A 34 6.34 1.32 -15.85
CA ALA A 34 5.57 0.56 -14.86
C ALA A 34 6.22 -0.78 -14.48
N ALA A 35 7.47 -1.05 -14.88
CA ALA A 35 8.18 -2.29 -14.53
C ALA A 35 8.28 -2.50 -13.01
N PHE A 36 8.40 -1.41 -12.23
CA PHE A 36 8.44 -1.47 -10.78
C PHE A 36 7.18 -2.11 -10.18
N ALA A 37 6.01 -1.97 -10.83
CA ALA A 37 4.74 -2.47 -10.29
C ALA A 37 4.73 -4.00 -10.21
N GLY A 38 5.21 -4.68 -11.26
CA GLY A 38 5.33 -6.15 -11.27
C GLY A 38 6.35 -6.64 -10.24
N LEU A 39 7.50 -5.98 -10.16
CA LEU A 39 8.56 -6.32 -9.20
C LEU A 39 8.12 -6.11 -7.75
N LEU A 40 7.43 -5.01 -7.46
CA LEU A 40 6.89 -4.72 -6.14
C LEU A 40 5.81 -5.74 -5.76
N ASN A 41 4.89 -6.05 -6.68
CA ASN A 41 3.85 -7.05 -6.45
C ASN A 41 4.45 -8.44 -6.14
N TYR A 42 5.42 -8.89 -6.94
CA TYR A 42 6.16 -10.12 -6.69
C TYR A 42 6.85 -10.10 -5.32
N THR A 43 7.54 -9.01 -5.00
CA THR A 43 8.31 -8.88 -3.77
C THR A 43 7.41 -8.95 -2.54
N CYS A 44 6.31 -8.19 -2.53
CA CYS A 44 5.33 -8.20 -1.45
C CYS A 44 4.69 -9.59 -1.28
N THR A 45 4.27 -10.22 -2.39
CA THR A 45 3.67 -11.55 -2.36
C THR A 45 4.64 -12.60 -1.81
N ARG A 46 5.86 -12.62 -2.33
CA ARG A 46 6.90 -13.57 -1.90
C ARG A 46 7.28 -13.35 -0.44
N LEU A 47 7.44 -12.09 -0.01
CA LEU A 47 7.75 -11.76 1.38
C LEU A 47 6.66 -12.27 2.33
N ALA A 48 5.39 -12.02 2.02
CA ALA A 48 4.28 -12.49 2.84
C ALA A 48 4.24 -14.03 2.95
N LEU A 49 4.41 -14.74 1.82
CA LEU A 49 4.48 -16.20 1.82
C LEU A 49 5.68 -16.74 2.61
N GLN A 50 6.83 -16.07 2.51
CA GLN A 50 8.02 -16.44 3.26
C GLN A 50 7.81 -16.26 4.77
N VAL A 51 7.18 -15.15 5.20
CA VAL A 51 6.81 -14.93 6.60
C VAL A 51 5.86 -16.02 7.09
N ILE A 52 4.82 -16.35 6.32
CA ILE A 52 3.90 -17.44 6.66
C ILE A 52 4.65 -18.76 6.85
N LYS A 53 5.53 -19.09 5.88
CA LYS A 53 6.31 -20.34 5.91
C LYS A 53 7.23 -20.40 7.12
N LEU A 54 7.97 -19.32 7.41
CA LEU A 54 8.91 -19.27 8.54
C LEU A 54 8.20 -19.30 9.89
N GLN A 55 7.05 -18.62 10.01
CA GLN A 55 6.33 -18.51 11.28
C GLN A 55 5.46 -19.73 11.59
N PHE A 56 4.81 -20.32 10.57
CA PHE A 56 3.76 -21.33 10.78
C PHE A 56 4.04 -22.67 10.11
N GLY A 57 5.06 -22.77 9.23
CA GLY A 57 5.45 -23.98 8.51
C GLY A 57 4.47 -24.45 7.42
N THR A 58 3.17 -24.20 7.57
CA THR A 58 2.12 -24.61 6.64
C THR A 58 1.08 -23.51 6.44
N LEU A 59 0.47 -23.49 5.26
CA LEU A 59 -0.57 -22.53 4.91
C LEU A 59 -1.94 -23.00 5.43
N ARG A 60 -2.66 -22.08 6.08
CA ARG A 60 -4.02 -22.30 6.57
C ARG A 60 -4.94 -21.21 6.03
N TYR A 61 -6.23 -21.51 5.86
CA TYR A 61 -7.18 -20.55 5.26
C TYR A 61 -7.23 -19.21 6.00
N TRP A 62 -7.23 -19.22 7.33
CA TRP A 62 -7.25 -17.98 8.11
C TRP A 62 -6.03 -17.10 7.83
N LEU A 63 -4.86 -17.68 7.50
CA LEU A 63 -3.68 -16.91 7.10
C LEU A 63 -3.87 -16.21 5.76
N LEU A 64 -4.56 -16.85 4.81
CA LEU A 64 -4.93 -16.23 3.53
C LEU A 64 -5.86 -15.02 3.76
N ALA A 65 -6.89 -15.20 4.59
CA ALA A 65 -7.81 -14.12 4.94
C ALA A 65 -7.07 -12.96 5.64
N THR A 66 -6.21 -13.26 6.61
CA THR A 66 -5.40 -12.26 7.32
C THR A 66 -4.48 -11.50 6.37
N VAL A 67 -3.70 -12.18 5.53
CA VAL A 67 -2.74 -11.53 4.63
C VAL A 67 -3.45 -10.71 3.54
N THR A 68 -4.59 -11.20 3.04
CA THR A 68 -5.43 -10.44 2.11
C THR A 68 -5.92 -9.15 2.76
N GLY A 69 -6.40 -9.23 4.01
CA GLY A 69 -6.81 -8.06 4.80
C GLY A 69 -5.66 -7.08 5.03
N VAL A 70 -4.44 -7.57 5.30
CA VAL A 70 -3.24 -6.73 5.42
C VAL A 70 -2.98 -5.96 4.13
N PHE A 71 -3.00 -6.62 2.96
CA PHE A 71 -2.78 -5.94 1.69
C PHE A 71 -3.87 -4.93 1.34
N LYS A 72 -5.14 -5.24 1.64
CA LYS A 72 -6.25 -4.31 1.49
C LYS A 72 -6.05 -3.06 2.35
N ASN A 73 -5.71 -3.24 3.63
CA ASN A 73 -5.43 -2.12 4.53
C ASN A 73 -4.24 -1.28 4.06
N ILE A 74 -3.19 -1.91 3.51
CA ILE A 74 -2.07 -1.18 2.91
C ILE A 74 -2.56 -0.30 1.76
N ALA A 75 -3.31 -0.86 0.80
CA ALA A 75 -3.85 -0.11 -0.33
C ALA A 75 -4.75 1.06 0.12
N ASP A 76 -5.62 0.82 1.09
CA ASP A 76 -6.52 1.84 1.62
C ASP A 76 -5.75 2.97 2.34
N GLU A 77 -4.66 2.66 3.05
CA GLU A 77 -3.81 3.68 3.66
C GLU A 77 -3.03 4.50 2.62
N PHE A 78 -2.62 3.90 1.49
CA PHE A 78 -2.03 4.67 0.38
C PHE A 78 -3.02 5.70 -0.14
N TYR A 79 -4.26 5.29 -0.43
CA TYR A 79 -5.27 6.20 -0.94
C TYR A 79 -5.66 7.24 0.10
N ARG A 80 -5.96 6.84 1.34
CA ARG A 80 -6.39 7.74 2.42
C ARG A 80 -5.33 8.78 2.80
N ARG A 81 -4.04 8.42 2.81
CA ARG A 81 -2.98 9.33 3.27
C ARG A 81 -2.31 10.12 2.15
N LEU A 82 -2.29 9.59 0.91
CA LEU A 82 -1.58 10.21 -0.20
C LEU A 82 -2.52 10.60 -1.34
N GLY A 83 -3.49 9.75 -1.67
CA GLY A 83 -4.49 10.00 -2.70
C GLY A 83 -5.46 11.12 -2.33
N ALA A 84 -6.16 10.98 -1.21
CA ALA A 84 -7.16 11.97 -0.78
C ALA A 84 -6.59 13.39 -0.65
N PRO A 85 -5.42 13.64 0.01
CA PRO A 85 -4.85 14.99 0.06
C PRO A 85 -4.35 15.53 -1.30
N TYR A 86 -4.13 14.66 -2.28
CA TYR A 86 -3.84 15.07 -3.65
C TYR A 86 -5.15 15.47 -4.37
N GLU A 87 -6.22 14.69 -4.20
CA GLU A 87 -7.53 14.94 -4.77
C GLU A 87 -8.18 16.21 -4.20
N ASP A 88 -8.08 16.44 -2.88
CA ASP A 88 -8.51 17.70 -2.24
C ASP A 88 -7.91 18.92 -2.96
N ARG A 89 -6.61 18.84 -3.28
CA ARG A 89 -5.90 19.89 -4.03
C ARG A 89 -6.31 19.98 -5.50
N GLN A 90 -6.84 18.92 -6.09
CA GLN A 90 -7.40 18.98 -7.45
C GLN A 90 -8.81 19.56 -7.44
N ILE A 91 -9.62 19.25 -6.42
CA ILE A 91 -10.94 19.81 -6.20
C ILE A 91 -10.86 21.34 -6.04
N GLU A 92 -9.92 21.84 -5.24
CA GLU A 92 -9.68 23.29 -5.09
C GLU A 92 -9.35 23.99 -6.43
N LYS A 93 -8.74 23.27 -7.39
CA LYS A 93 -8.31 23.82 -8.68
C LYS A 93 -9.35 23.70 -9.78
N SER A 94 -10.05 22.57 -9.82
CA SER A 94 -10.88 22.16 -10.95
C SER A 94 -12.37 22.09 -10.61
N GLY A 95 -12.73 22.26 -9.34
CA GLY A 95 -14.06 21.90 -8.81
C GLY A 95 -14.18 20.41 -8.55
N ASP A 96 -15.18 20.03 -7.76
CA ASP A 96 -15.59 18.64 -7.55
C ASP A 96 -16.82 18.30 -8.41
N VAL A 97 -17.30 17.06 -8.32
CA VAL A 97 -18.59 16.65 -8.88
C VAL A 97 -19.72 17.36 -8.14
N ASP A 98 -20.50 18.14 -8.88
CA ASP A 98 -21.61 18.98 -8.40
C ASP A 98 -22.64 18.22 -7.53
N LEU A 99 -22.95 16.97 -7.88
CA LEU A 99 -23.90 16.14 -7.12
C LEU A 99 -23.42 15.82 -5.68
N TYR A 100 -22.10 15.82 -5.40
CA TYR A 100 -21.65 15.59 -4.03
C TYR A 100 -22.09 16.72 -3.09
N ASP A 101 -22.09 17.96 -3.56
CA ASP A 101 -22.59 19.11 -2.81
C ASP A 101 -24.11 19.09 -2.63
N GLU A 102 -24.85 18.60 -3.63
CA GLU A 102 -26.29 18.40 -3.53
C GLU A 102 -26.63 17.38 -2.43
N PHE A 103 -26.07 16.17 -2.50
CA PHE A 103 -26.34 15.13 -1.51
C PHE A 103 -25.83 15.50 -0.10
N SER A 104 -24.69 16.19 0.00
CA SER A 104 -24.15 16.69 1.29
C SER A 104 -25.09 17.68 1.97
N ARG A 105 -25.81 18.50 1.20
CA ARG A 105 -26.84 19.42 1.74
C ARG A 105 -28.06 18.68 2.22
N ASP A 106 -28.51 17.65 1.51
CA ASP A 106 -29.69 16.87 1.88
C ASP A 106 -29.48 16.05 3.16
N LEU A 107 -28.28 15.52 3.38
CA LEU A 107 -27.93 14.81 4.62
C LEU A 107 -27.92 15.70 5.88
N LYS A 108 -27.86 17.02 5.71
CA LYS A 108 -27.80 18.00 6.83
C LYS A 108 -29.16 18.63 7.16
N LYS A 109 -30.21 18.34 6.39
CA LYS A 109 -31.59 18.78 6.65
C LYS A 109 -32.27 17.80 7.62
#